data_AF-A0ABD6ELW7-F1
#
_entry.id   AF-A0ABD6ELW7-F1
#
_cell.length_a   1.000
_cell.length_b   1.000
_cell.length_c   1.000
_cell.angle_alpha   90.00
_cell.angle_beta   90.00
_cell.angle_gamma   90.00
#
_symmetry.space_group_name_H-M   'P 1'
#
loop_
_entity.id
_entity.type
_entity.pdbx_description
1 polymer ?
#
loop_
_entity_poly.entity_id
_entity_poly.type
_entity_poly.pdbx_seq_one_letter_code
_entity_poly.pdbx_strand_id
1 'polypeptide(L)'
;MLVQTMTLEVSRMGSTYHLAQQVFDVDGNIPDAQATLQWKVPLFFGSGKKRKVIWLLENETVTVENTGHPFLIDVDSNGYYRVQYDEVTWNDIIEILLENYSSIPGAARSRLLDDSFVLAEAGRIPFKIPLRLSEYLVVEPKVIPIATFLSRLEILQQRLYRHKRAALIDKFIIYLLQPTFDEVIKRHRVRRISKLEEREELILYRICATGHAECVKMFRPYFDELRVSCGIKKLSDFCNRLDPSMRSVVYMVGSRFGNYSDFEFLRRNFETEEYQIERDRIFKALAFSTNHTSIVRLAKYVLSVKERDTDFRPKIYDFTRKNYENGVISNYFHENFNEIFENHRKYAGWFMQQMVQMYVTLEDVKKLDLFETKYRSLSPVMSKIVARFKSEILRRIQWIDRYADDIFKFLATKCV
;
A
#
# COMPACT_ATOMS: atom_id res chain seq x y z
N MET A 1 14.52 9.31 -4.21
CA MET A 1 15.66 8.50 -4.71
C MET A 1 15.03 7.26 -5.29
N LEU A 2 14.99 7.13 -6.61
CA LEU A 2 14.66 5.85 -7.25
C LEU A 2 15.83 4.94 -6.90
N VAL A 3 15.62 3.97 -6.02
CA VAL A 3 16.56 2.87 -5.89
C VAL A 3 16.43 2.10 -7.20
N GLN A 4 17.37 2.32 -8.12
CA GLN A 4 17.50 1.49 -9.31
C GLN A 4 17.70 0.06 -8.81
N THR A 5 16.66 -0.74 -8.98
CA THR A 5 16.69 -2.16 -8.65
C THR A 5 16.97 -2.91 -9.95
N MET A 6 17.47 -4.14 -9.85
CA MET A 6 17.70 -4.99 -11.01
C MET A 6 16.51 -5.94 -11.18
N THR A 7 16.16 -6.25 -12.42
CA THR A 7 15.28 -7.37 -12.77
C THR A 7 16.11 -8.52 -13.30
N LEU A 8 15.85 -9.71 -12.78
CA LEU A 8 16.31 -10.97 -13.33
C LEU A 8 15.20 -11.53 -14.23
N GLU A 9 15.43 -11.52 -15.52
CA GLU A 9 14.52 -12.10 -16.51
C GLU A 9 14.76 -13.60 -16.59
N VAL A 10 13.68 -14.39 -16.50
CA VAL A 10 13.69 -15.85 -16.50
C VAL A 10 12.77 -16.34 -17.61
N SER A 11 13.36 -16.82 -18.70
CA SER A 11 12.64 -17.29 -19.88
C SER A 11 12.78 -18.80 -20.05
N ARG A 12 11.66 -19.51 -20.21
CA ARG A 12 11.62 -20.95 -20.46
C ARG A 12 11.92 -21.24 -21.93
N MET A 13 12.90 -22.09 -22.20
CA MET A 13 13.23 -22.57 -23.55
C MET A 13 13.24 -24.10 -23.55
N GLY A 14 12.09 -24.70 -23.87
CA GLY A 14 11.93 -26.16 -23.82
C GLY A 14 12.11 -26.72 -22.41
N SER A 15 13.19 -27.47 -22.18
CA SER A 15 13.55 -28.09 -20.91
C SER A 15 14.52 -27.27 -20.04
N THR A 16 14.91 -26.07 -20.48
CA THR A 16 15.83 -25.19 -19.76
C THR A 16 15.21 -23.82 -19.49
N TYR A 17 15.81 -23.08 -18.55
CA TYR A 17 15.53 -21.68 -18.30
C TYR A 17 16.76 -20.84 -18.58
N HIS A 18 16.56 -19.76 -19.32
CA HIS A 18 17.57 -18.74 -19.62
C HIS A 18 17.36 -17.54 -18.72
N LEU A 19 18.43 -17.16 -18.02
CA LEU A 19 18.44 -16.10 -17.03
C LEU A 19 19.34 -14.95 -17.50
N ALA A 20 18.77 -13.75 -17.52
CA ALA A 20 19.45 -12.51 -17.92
C ALA A 20 19.13 -11.38 -16.95
N GLN A 21 19.96 -10.35 -16.91
CA GLN A 21 19.74 -9.17 -16.07
C GLN A 21 19.35 -7.95 -16.88
N GLN A 22 18.46 -7.14 -16.32
CA GLN A 22 18.08 -5.84 -16.86
C GLN A 22 17.91 -4.84 -15.73
N VAL A 23 18.17 -3.56 -15.99
CA VAL A 23 17.85 -2.50 -15.05
C VAL A 23 16.32 -2.40 -14.90
N PHE A 24 15.83 -2.36 -13.67
CA PHE A 24 14.42 -2.13 -13.38
C PHE A 24 14.14 -0.64 -13.26
N ASP A 25 13.14 -0.19 -14.00
CA ASP A 25 12.56 1.14 -13.86
C ASP A 25 11.06 1.09 -14.04
N VAL A 26 10.37 1.70 -13.08
CA VAL A 26 8.91 1.78 -13.02
C VAL A 26 8.40 2.84 -14.00
N ASP A 27 9.15 3.92 -14.19
CA ASP A 27 8.72 5.08 -14.99
C ASP A 27 9.17 5.01 -16.46
N GLY A 28 10.04 4.05 -16.81
CA GLY A 28 10.56 3.86 -18.17
C GLY A 28 11.41 5.04 -18.70
N ASN A 29 12.06 5.80 -17.82
CA ASN A 29 12.83 7.01 -18.11
C ASN A 29 14.30 6.90 -17.64
N ILE A 30 14.87 5.70 -17.58
CA ILE A 30 16.31 5.55 -17.35
C ILE A 30 17.06 6.19 -18.53
N PRO A 31 17.98 7.15 -18.30
CA PRO A 31 18.90 7.60 -19.35
C PRO A 31 19.66 6.41 -19.94
N ASP A 32 19.94 6.42 -21.25
CA ASP A 32 20.60 5.29 -21.94
C ASP A 32 21.88 4.82 -21.22
N ALA A 33 22.68 5.75 -20.71
CA ALA A 33 23.91 5.45 -19.96
C ALA A 33 23.68 4.66 -18.66
N GLN A 34 22.50 4.77 -18.06
CA GLN A 34 22.09 4.00 -16.88
C GLN A 34 21.32 2.74 -17.26
N ALA A 35 20.74 2.66 -18.46
CA ALA A 35 20.01 1.47 -18.95
C ALA A 35 20.95 0.28 -19.23
N THR A 36 22.24 0.55 -19.44
CA THR A 36 23.29 -0.46 -19.66
C THR A 36 24.00 -0.89 -18.37
N LEU A 37 23.55 -0.45 -17.19
CA LEU A 37 24.15 -0.87 -15.93
C LEU A 37 23.93 -2.37 -15.70
N GLN A 38 24.99 -3.03 -15.24
CA GLN A 38 24.98 -4.45 -14.92
C GLN A 38 25.69 -4.68 -13.59
N TRP A 39 25.35 -5.80 -12.97
CA TRP A 39 25.84 -6.23 -11.68
C TRP A 39 26.34 -7.67 -11.75
N LYS A 40 27.20 -8.05 -10.80
CA LYS A 40 27.47 -9.46 -10.50
C LYS A 40 26.38 -9.96 -9.56
N VAL A 41 25.55 -10.87 -10.04
CA VAL A 41 24.32 -11.27 -9.34
C VAL A 41 24.45 -12.70 -8.83
N PRO A 42 24.36 -12.93 -7.51
CA PRO A 42 24.26 -14.28 -6.98
C PRO A 42 22.84 -14.83 -7.23
N LEU A 43 22.76 -15.86 -8.06
CA LEU A 43 21.54 -16.62 -8.37
C LEU A 43 21.41 -17.77 -7.38
N PHE A 44 20.34 -17.77 -6.58
CA PHE A 44 20.11 -18.75 -5.52
C PHE A 44 19.11 -19.83 -5.98
N PHE A 45 19.56 -21.08 -6.08
CA PHE A 45 18.73 -22.23 -6.45
C PHE A 45 18.49 -23.15 -5.25
N GLY A 46 17.26 -23.62 -5.08
CA GLY A 46 16.85 -24.42 -3.91
C GLY A 46 16.66 -23.58 -2.66
N SER A 47 16.54 -24.25 -1.51
CA SER A 47 16.29 -23.61 -0.20
C SER A 47 17.17 -24.23 0.90
N GLY A 48 17.51 -23.42 1.91
CA GLY A 48 18.23 -23.85 3.11
C GLY A 48 19.60 -24.47 2.82
N LYS A 49 19.88 -25.65 3.42
CA LYS A 49 21.18 -26.35 3.27
C LYS A 49 21.43 -26.91 1.86
N LYS A 50 20.40 -27.05 1.03
CA LYS A 50 20.52 -27.53 -0.36
C LYS A 50 20.71 -26.39 -1.36
N ARG A 51 20.92 -25.17 -0.88
CA ARG A 51 21.04 -23.97 -1.72
C ARG A 51 22.33 -24.01 -2.54
N LYS A 52 22.21 -23.92 -3.86
CA LYS A 52 23.32 -23.71 -4.80
C LYS A 52 23.34 -22.25 -5.22
N VAL A 53 24.54 -21.67 -5.36
CA VAL A 53 24.73 -20.31 -5.87
C VAL A 53 25.45 -20.37 -7.20
N ILE A 54 24.91 -19.69 -8.21
CA ILE A 54 25.57 -19.45 -9.50
C ILE A 54 25.71 -17.94 -9.64
N TRP A 55 26.85 -17.45 -10.13
CA TRP A 55 27.03 -16.02 -10.39
C TRP A 55 26.64 -15.71 -11.83
N LEU A 56 25.72 -14.78 -12.03
CA LEU A 56 25.48 -14.13 -13.32
C LEU A 56 26.40 -12.92 -13.40
N LEU A 57 27.37 -12.98 -14.30
CA LEU A 57 28.32 -11.89 -14.52
C LEU A 57 27.76 -10.87 -15.52
N GLU A 58 28.47 -9.76 -15.65
CA GLU A 58 28.17 -8.71 -16.63
C GLU A 58 28.26 -9.27 -18.06
N ASN A 59 27.26 -8.94 -18.89
CA ASN A 59 27.10 -9.34 -20.28
C ASN A 59 26.97 -10.85 -20.53
N GLU A 60 26.70 -11.61 -19.47
CA GLU A 60 26.47 -13.05 -19.57
C GLU A 60 24.99 -13.40 -19.43
N THR A 61 24.67 -14.64 -19.79
CA THR A 61 23.39 -15.30 -19.49
C THR A 61 23.67 -16.63 -18.83
N VAL A 62 22.84 -17.03 -17.87
CA VAL A 62 22.93 -18.36 -17.25
C VAL A 62 21.81 -19.24 -17.79
N THR A 63 22.15 -20.45 -18.22
CA THR A 63 21.16 -21.48 -18.57
C THR A 63 21.12 -22.55 -17.50
N VAL A 64 19.94 -22.90 -17.02
CA VAL A 64 19.74 -23.95 -16.02
C VAL A 64 18.68 -24.94 -16.48
N GLU A 65 18.83 -26.20 -16.08
CA GLU A 65 17.82 -27.23 -16.34
C GLU A 65 16.55 -26.98 -15.51
N ASN A 66 15.41 -27.35 -16.09
CA ASN A 66 14.15 -27.37 -15.38
C ASN A 66 14.16 -28.49 -14.32
N THR A 67 14.52 -28.12 -13.09
CA THR A 67 14.68 -29.07 -11.98
C THR A 67 13.46 -29.16 -11.06
N GLY A 68 12.35 -28.48 -11.38
CA GLY A 68 11.14 -28.51 -10.56
C GLY A 68 9.93 -27.80 -11.18
N HIS A 69 8.73 -28.14 -10.70
CA HIS A 69 7.47 -27.51 -11.09
C HIS A 69 6.75 -26.94 -9.83
N PRO A 70 6.54 -25.61 -9.74
CA PRO A 70 6.95 -24.60 -10.71
C PRO A 70 8.46 -24.35 -10.59
N PHE A 71 9.06 -23.82 -11.65
CA PHE A 71 10.42 -23.33 -11.55
C PHE A 71 10.43 -22.02 -10.75
N LEU A 72 11.14 -22.02 -9.63
CA LEU A 72 11.32 -20.84 -8.78
C LEU A 72 12.80 -20.63 -8.48
N ILE A 73 13.23 -19.38 -8.63
CA ILE A 73 14.56 -18.92 -8.22
C ILE A 73 14.46 -18.03 -6.99
N ASP A 74 15.48 -18.10 -6.14
CA ASP A 74 15.62 -17.30 -4.93
C ASP A 74 14.42 -17.41 -3.97
N VAL A 75 13.97 -18.65 -3.74
CA VAL A 75 12.82 -19.00 -2.88
C VAL A 75 12.96 -18.41 -1.47
N ASP A 76 14.18 -18.35 -0.94
CA ASP A 76 14.47 -17.82 0.39
C ASP A 76 14.70 -16.29 0.40
N SER A 77 14.59 -15.63 -0.76
CA SER A 77 14.75 -14.18 -0.93
C SER A 77 16.09 -13.59 -0.45
N ASN A 78 17.20 -14.23 -0.82
CA ASN A 78 18.55 -13.78 -0.47
C ASN A 78 19.11 -12.73 -1.45
N GLY A 79 18.61 -12.72 -2.68
CA GLY A 79 19.07 -11.84 -3.74
C GLY A 79 18.35 -10.49 -3.74
N TYR A 80 19.11 -9.41 -3.92
CA TYR A 80 18.58 -8.05 -4.05
C TYR A 80 18.21 -7.72 -5.51
N TYR A 81 17.19 -8.41 -6.02
CA TYR A 81 16.65 -8.22 -7.37
C TYR A 81 15.18 -8.61 -7.45
N ARG A 82 14.47 -8.17 -8.48
CA ARG A 82 13.12 -8.65 -8.79
C ARG A 82 13.20 -9.78 -9.79
N VAL A 83 12.32 -10.78 -9.70
CA VAL A 83 12.31 -11.88 -10.67
C VAL A 83 11.14 -11.71 -11.63
N GLN A 84 11.45 -11.62 -12.93
CA GLN A 84 10.48 -11.56 -14.00
C GLN A 84 10.49 -12.89 -14.76
N TYR A 85 9.55 -13.76 -14.42
CA TYR A 85 9.29 -14.96 -15.19
C TYR A 85 8.55 -14.62 -16.51
N ASP A 86 8.67 -15.49 -17.51
CA ASP A 86 7.81 -15.44 -18.69
C ASP A 86 6.35 -15.81 -18.34
N GLU A 87 5.43 -15.55 -19.28
CA GLU A 87 3.99 -15.75 -19.04
C GLU A 87 3.64 -17.22 -18.76
N VAL A 88 4.32 -18.17 -19.41
CA VAL A 88 4.08 -19.61 -19.19
C VAL A 88 4.43 -19.99 -17.76
N THR A 89 5.59 -19.56 -17.28
CA THR A 89 6.08 -19.86 -15.93
C THR A 89 5.26 -19.13 -14.87
N TRP A 90 4.81 -17.89 -15.13
CA TRP A 90 3.84 -17.22 -14.25
C TRP A 90 2.53 -17.99 -14.13
N ASN A 91 2.00 -18.52 -15.23
CA ASN A 91 0.79 -19.34 -15.19
C ASN A 91 1.03 -20.65 -14.40
N ASP A 92 2.15 -21.34 -14.62
CA ASP A 92 2.51 -22.54 -13.83
C ASP A 92 2.55 -22.24 -12.32
N ILE A 93 3.13 -21.09 -11.93
CA ILE A 93 3.16 -20.62 -10.54
C ILE A 93 1.75 -20.36 -10.00
N ILE A 94 0.91 -19.69 -10.79
CA ILE A 94 -0.47 -19.37 -10.41
C ILE A 94 -1.27 -20.65 -10.17
N GLU A 95 -1.25 -21.59 -11.10
CA GLU A 95 -2.02 -22.84 -10.95
C GLU A 95 -1.58 -23.62 -9.72
N ILE A 96 -0.27 -23.69 -9.44
CA ILE A 96 0.24 -24.36 -8.23
C ILE A 96 -0.16 -23.64 -6.94
N LEU A 97 -0.22 -22.30 -6.93
CA LEU A 97 -0.72 -21.56 -5.78
C LEU A 97 -2.21 -21.81 -5.53
N LEU A 98 -3.01 -21.89 -6.59
CA LEU A 98 -4.45 -22.14 -6.53
C LEU A 98 -4.76 -23.58 -6.10
N GLU A 99 -3.98 -24.57 -6.57
CA GLU A 99 -4.15 -25.98 -6.22
C GLU A 99 -3.57 -26.31 -4.83
N ASN A 100 -2.33 -25.86 -4.58
CA ASN A 100 -1.60 -26.17 -3.35
C ASN A 100 -0.60 -25.06 -2.98
N TYR A 101 -1.11 -23.96 -2.43
CA TYR A 101 -0.31 -22.83 -1.95
C TYR A 101 0.80 -23.24 -0.96
N SER A 102 0.66 -24.36 -0.25
CA SER A 102 1.63 -24.79 0.77
C SER A 102 2.93 -25.34 0.17
N SER A 103 2.92 -25.71 -1.13
CA SER A 103 4.11 -26.15 -1.87
C SER A 103 5.17 -25.06 -2.04
N ILE A 104 4.75 -23.79 -2.02
CA ILE A 104 5.63 -22.62 -2.13
C ILE A 104 5.74 -21.97 -0.75
N PRO A 105 6.94 -21.80 -0.16
CA PRO A 105 7.09 -21.18 1.15
C PRO A 105 6.49 -19.78 1.24
N GLY A 106 5.95 -19.40 2.40
CA GLY A 106 5.28 -18.10 2.59
C GLY A 106 6.12 -16.86 2.22
N ALA A 107 7.43 -16.90 2.45
CA ALA A 107 8.32 -15.81 2.03
C ALA A 107 8.38 -15.68 0.49
N ALA A 108 8.50 -16.80 -0.22
CA ALA A 108 8.44 -16.83 -1.68
C ALA A 108 7.09 -16.35 -2.21
N ARG A 109 5.97 -16.75 -1.59
CA ARG A 109 4.63 -16.26 -1.98
C ARG A 109 4.50 -14.74 -1.82
N SER A 110 5.01 -14.19 -0.72
CA SER A 110 5.08 -12.75 -0.50
C SER A 110 5.90 -12.06 -1.60
N ARG A 111 7.05 -12.61 -1.97
CA ARG A 111 7.87 -12.03 -3.06
C ARG A 111 7.19 -12.11 -4.42
N LEU A 112 6.55 -13.24 -4.74
CA LEU A 112 5.80 -13.41 -5.99
C LEU A 112 4.68 -12.37 -6.11
N LEU A 113 3.95 -12.10 -5.02
CA LEU A 113 2.98 -11.00 -4.95
C LEU A 113 3.67 -9.64 -5.17
N ASP A 114 4.74 -9.35 -4.44
CA ASP A 114 5.44 -8.05 -4.58
C ASP A 114 5.97 -7.80 -6.00
N ASP A 115 6.73 -8.75 -6.54
CA ASP A 115 7.37 -8.66 -7.84
C ASP A 115 6.31 -8.59 -8.96
N SER A 116 5.28 -9.43 -8.95
CA SER A 116 4.27 -9.43 -10.01
C SER A 116 3.48 -8.10 -10.07
N PHE A 117 3.09 -7.53 -8.93
CA PHE A 117 2.42 -6.22 -8.93
C PHE A 117 3.35 -5.10 -9.40
N VAL A 118 4.59 -5.08 -8.94
CA VAL A 118 5.57 -4.05 -9.33
C VAL A 118 5.95 -4.14 -10.81
N LEU A 119 6.13 -5.36 -11.34
CA LEU A 119 6.37 -5.60 -12.77
C LEU A 119 5.17 -5.17 -13.62
N ALA A 120 3.94 -5.44 -13.16
CA ALA A 120 2.74 -5.00 -13.86
C ALA A 120 2.57 -3.47 -13.84
N GLU A 121 2.87 -2.82 -12.71
CA GLU A 121 2.89 -1.37 -12.61
C GLU A 121 3.89 -0.73 -13.59
N ALA A 122 5.03 -1.37 -13.80
CA ALA A 122 6.06 -0.97 -14.77
C ALA A 122 5.71 -1.37 -16.23
N GLY A 123 4.57 -2.04 -16.47
CA GLY A 123 4.16 -2.48 -17.80
C GLY A 123 4.95 -3.66 -18.36
N ARG A 124 5.70 -4.39 -17.53
CA ARG A 124 6.53 -5.52 -17.95
C ARG A 124 5.76 -6.83 -18.04
N ILE A 125 4.67 -6.95 -17.28
CA ILE A 125 3.75 -8.08 -17.36
C ILE A 125 2.29 -7.58 -17.34
N PRO A 126 1.32 -8.33 -17.89
CA PRO A 126 -0.08 -7.94 -17.83
C PRO A 126 -0.63 -7.98 -16.40
N PHE A 127 -1.49 -7.01 -16.03
CA PHE A 127 -2.17 -6.97 -14.71
C PHE A 127 -2.99 -8.23 -14.39
N LYS A 128 -3.42 -8.98 -15.41
CA LYS A 128 -4.08 -10.27 -15.24
C LYS A 128 -3.23 -11.25 -14.40
N ILE A 129 -1.90 -11.22 -14.52
CA ILE A 129 -0.99 -12.11 -13.79
C ILE A 129 -1.05 -11.86 -12.26
N PRO A 130 -0.69 -10.68 -11.73
CA PRO A 130 -0.74 -10.44 -10.29
C PRO A 130 -2.15 -10.56 -9.71
N LEU A 131 -3.18 -10.18 -10.48
CA LEU A 131 -4.57 -10.29 -10.03
C LEU A 131 -5.02 -11.76 -9.90
N ARG A 132 -4.73 -12.63 -10.88
CA ARG A 132 -4.96 -14.08 -10.76
C ARG A 132 -4.12 -14.71 -9.67
N LEU A 133 -2.84 -14.31 -9.57
CA LEU A 133 -1.95 -14.79 -8.53
C LEU A 133 -2.52 -14.49 -7.14
N SER A 134 -3.12 -13.32 -6.92
CA SER A 134 -3.71 -12.98 -5.63
C SER A 134 -4.94 -13.82 -5.21
N GLU A 135 -5.55 -14.58 -6.13
CA GLU A 135 -6.76 -15.35 -5.84
C GLU A 135 -6.55 -16.44 -4.78
N TYR A 136 -5.34 -17.00 -4.66
CA TYR A 136 -5.04 -18.00 -3.64
C TYR A 136 -5.13 -17.44 -2.20
N LEU A 137 -5.12 -16.11 -2.02
CA LEU A 137 -5.18 -15.47 -0.70
C LEU A 137 -6.42 -15.83 0.11
N VAL A 138 -7.47 -16.30 -0.57
CA VAL A 138 -8.67 -16.91 0.03
C VAL A 138 -8.36 -18.01 1.05
N VAL A 139 -7.25 -18.73 0.88
CA VAL A 139 -6.78 -19.80 1.77
C VAL A 139 -5.41 -19.52 2.41
N GLU A 140 -4.86 -18.31 2.28
CA GLU A 140 -3.52 -17.99 2.83
C GLU A 140 -3.58 -17.85 4.37
N PRO A 141 -2.83 -18.68 5.13
CA PRO A 141 -2.83 -18.62 6.59
C PRO A 141 -1.81 -17.62 7.16
N LYS A 142 -0.84 -17.14 6.37
CA LYS A 142 0.22 -16.26 6.87
C LYS A 142 -0.13 -14.79 6.66
N VAL A 143 0.16 -13.96 7.66
CA VAL A 143 -0.09 -12.52 7.60
C VAL A 143 0.80 -11.81 6.57
N ILE A 144 2.04 -12.26 6.37
CA ILE A 144 3.02 -11.55 5.54
C ILE A 144 2.59 -11.48 4.05
N PRO A 145 2.19 -12.57 3.37
CA PRO A 145 1.71 -12.46 2.00
C PRO A 145 0.45 -11.59 1.85
N ILE A 146 -0.47 -11.66 2.82
CA ILE A 146 -1.68 -10.81 2.86
C ILE A 146 -1.30 -9.34 3.01
N ALA A 147 -0.37 -9.01 3.91
CA ALA A 147 0.13 -7.65 4.10
C ALA A 147 0.82 -7.11 2.84
N THR A 148 1.63 -7.93 2.18
CA THR A 148 2.28 -7.57 0.92
C THR A 148 1.26 -7.25 -0.16
N PHE A 149 0.28 -8.13 -0.38
CA PHE A 149 -0.81 -7.88 -1.31
C PHE A 149 -1.57 -6.58 -1.02
N LEU A 150 -1.99 -6.38 0.24
CA LEU A 150 -2.74 -5.19 0.64
C LEU A 150 -1.93 -3.91 0.46
N SER A 151 -0.61 -3.95 0.66
CA SER A 151 0.27 -2.80 0.44
C SER A 151 0.35 -2.42 -1.05
N ARG A 152 0.39 -3.42 -1.94
CA ARG A 152 0.41 -3.22 -3.39
C ARG A 152 -0.95 -2.74 -3.90
N LEU A 153 -2.02 -3.34 -3.40
CA LEU A 153 -3.37 -2.95 -3.78
C LEU A 153 -3.71 -1.53 -3.32
N GLU A 154 -3.18 -1.08 -2.19
CA GLU A 154 -3.36 0.30 -1.75
C GLU A 154 -2.78 1.34 -2.72
N ILE A 155 -1.65 1.04 -3.36
CA ILE A 155 -1.08 1.89 -4.42
C ILE A 155 -2.05 1.96 -5.61
N LEU A 156 -2.65 0.82 -5.99
CA LEU A 156 -3.67 0.77 -7.03
C LEU A 156 -4.95 1.51 -6.64
N GLN A 157 -5.44 1.37 -5.40
CA GLN A 157 -6.60 2.09 -4.88
C GLN A 157 -6.40 3.60 -5.02
N GLN A 158 -5.25 4.12 -4.57
CA GLN A 158 -4.93 5.55 -4.69
C GLN A 158 -4.84 6.01 -6.14
N ARG A 159 -4.20 5.23 -7.01
CA ARG A 159 -4.01 5.60 -8.42
C ARG A 159 -5.32 5.60 -9.19
N LEU A 160 -6.21 4.67 -8.88
CA LEU A 160 -7.47 4.42 -9.60
C LEU A 160 -8.71 5.01 -8.92
N TYR A 161 -8.56 5.74 -7.81
CA TYR A 161 -9.69 6.17 -6.97
C TYR A 161 -10.76 7.01 -7.70
N ARG A 162 -10.35 7.82 -8.70
CA ARG A 162 -11.27 8.64 -9.52
C ARG A 162 -11.88 7.90 -10.69
N HIS A 163 -11.49 6.65 -10.93
CA HIS A 163 -12.09 5.86 -11.97
C HIS A 163 -13.53 5.49 -11.58
N LYS A 164 -14.45 5.54 -12.55
CA LYS A 164 -15.90 5.26 -12.33
C LYS A 164 -16.19 3.87 -11.74
N ARG A 165 -15.24 2.94 -11.81
CA ARG A 165 -15.32 1.57 -11.27
C ARG A 165 -14.47 1.33 -10.02
N ALA A 166 -13.91 2.38 -9.40
CA ALA A 166 -12.98 2.26 -8.26
C ALA A 166 -13.49 1.36 -7.12
N ALA A 167 -14.80 1.39 -6.84
CA ALA A 167 -15.45 0.56 -5.83
C ALA A 167 -15.27 -0.97 -6.06
N LEU A 168 -14.96 -1.42 -7.28
CA LEU A 168 -14.65 -2.83 -7.54
C LEU A 168 -13.36 -3.30 -6.84
N ILE A 169 -12.44 -2.39 -6.52
CA ILE A 169 -11.21 -2.77 -5.79
C ILE A 169 -11.57 -3.21 -4.37
N ASP A 170 -12.44 -2.46 -3.68
CA ASP A 170 -12.90 -2.82 -2.33
C ASP A 170 -13.70 -4.13 -2.33
N LYS A 171 -14.54 -4.34 -3.36
CA LYS A 171 -15.26 -5.61 -3.52
C LYS A 171 -14.30 -6.79 -3.71
N PHE A 172 -13.22 -6.60 -4.45
CA PHE A 172 -12.21 -7.64 -4.64
C PHE A 172 -11.43 -7.93 -3.35
N ILE A 173 -11.10 -6.91 -2.56
CA ILE A 173 -10.51 -7.09 -1.21
C ILE A 173 -11.43 -7.93 -0.34
N ILE A 174 -12.72 -7.57 -0.31
CA ILE A 174 -13.72 -8.30 0.47
C ILE A 174 -13.79 -9.74 -0.02
N TYR A 175 -13.94 -9.98 -1.33
CA TYR A 175 -13.98 -11.33 -1.92
C TYR A 175 -12.81 -12.22 -1.48
N LEU A 176 -11.57 -11.72 -1.54
CA LEU A 176 -10.39 -12.50 -1.17
C LEU A 176 -10.30 -12.78 0.34
N LEU A 177 -10.78 -11.86 1.17
CA LEU A 177 -10.59 -11.92 2.63
C LEU A 177 -11.84 -12.41 3.39
N GLN A 178 -12.96 -12.56 2.68
CA GLN A 178 -14.27 -12.94 3.22
C GLN A 178 -14.23 -14.23 4.07
N PRO A 179 -13.54 -15.32 3.67
CA PRO A 179 -13.59 -16.56 4.46
C PRO A 179 -13.08 -16.38 5.88
N THR A 180 -11.98 -15.64 6.05
CA THR A 180 -11.42 -15.36 7.38
C THR A 180 -12.33 -14.44 8.19
N PHE A 181 -12.93 -13.46 7.51
CA PHE A 181 -13.91 -12.59 8.13
C PHE A 181 -15.10 -13.40 8.68
N ASP A 182 -15.65 -14.30 7.86
CA ASP A 182 -16.79 -15.15 8.23
C ASP A 182 -16.46 -16.08 9.41
N GLU A 183 -15.25 -16.65 9.45
CA GLU A 183 -14.76 -17.43 10.58
C GLU A 183 -14.76 -16.61 11.88
N VAL A 184 -14.24 -15.38 11.84
CA VAL A 184 -14.21 -14.49 13.01
C VAL A 184 -15.62 -14.08 13.42
N ILE A 185 -16.51 -13.75 12.47
CA ILE A 185 -17.91 -13.43 12.75
C ILE A 185 -18.62 -14.61 13.42
N LYS A 186 -18.45 -15.82 12.88
CA LYS A 186 -19.02 -17.04 13.46
C LYS A 186 -18.53 -17.26 14.88
N ARG A 187 -17.22 -17.10 15.13
CA ARG A 187 -16.63 -17.20 16.48
C ARG A 187 -17.20 -16.15 17.42
N HIS A 188 -17.32 -14.90 16.97
CA HIS A 188 -17.89 -13.80 17.76
C HIS A 188 -19.35 -14.04 18.15
N ARG A 189 -20.17 -14.60 17.25
CA ARG A 189 -21.56 -14.96 17.53
C ARG A 189 -21.71 -16.03 18.62
N VAL A 190 -20.79 -16.99 18.68
CA VAL A 190 -20.77 -18.02 19.73
C VAL A 190 -20.26 -17.44 21.05
N ARG A 191 -19.16 -16.69 21.00
CA ARG A 191 -18.57 -16.04 22.17
C ARG A 191 -17.94 -14.73 21.72
N ARG A 192 -18.31 -13.64 22.40
CA ARG A 192 -17.74 -12.32 22.16
C ARG A 192 -16.21 -12.40 22.12
N ILE A 193 -15.63 -12.05 20.97
CA ILE A 193 -14.16 -12.06 20.81
C ILE A 193 -13.52 -11.07 21.78
N SER A 194 -12.39 -11.47 22.33
CA SER A 194 -11.58 -10.66 23.25
C SER A 194 -10.14 -10.48 22.77
N LYS A 195 -9.75 -11.17 21.69
CA LYS A 195 -8.41 -11.14 21.11
C LYS A 195 -8.51 -11.57 19.65
N LEU A 196 -7.63 -11.02 18.82
CA LEU A 196 -7.44 -11.36 17.42
C LEU A 196 -6.03 -11.89 17.19
N GLU A 197 -5.89 -12.83 16.28
CA GLU A 197 -4.59 -13.19 15.71
C GLU A 197 -4.12 -12.10 14.74
N GLU A 198 -2.81 -12.03 14.47
CA GLU A 198 -2.22 -10.96 13.63
C GLU A 198 -2.85 -10.90 12.23
N ARG A 199 -3.11 -12.08 11.62
CA ARG A 199 -3.82 -12.21 10.34
C ARG A 199 -5.24 -11.66 10.42
N GLU A 200 -5.96 -11.98 11.50
CA GLU A 200 -7.34 -11.55 11.70
C GLU A 200 -7.42 -10.03 11.94
N GLU A 201 -6.52 -9.48 12.77
CA GLU A 201 -6.41 -8.03 12.99
C GLU A 201 -6.25 -7.30 11.65
N LEU A 202 -5.30 -7.73 10.81
CA LEU A 202 -5.05 -7.11 9.51
C LEU A 202 -6.27 -7.19 8.59
N ILE A 203 -6.89 -8.37 8.48
CA ILE A 203 -8.06 -8.58 7.62
C ILE A 203 -9.25 -7.73 8.07
N LEU A 204 -9.57 -7.76 9.37
CA LEU A 204 -10.70 -7.00 9.92
C LEU A 204 -10.45 -5.50 9.82
N TYR A 205 -9.21 -5.05 10.03
CA TYR A 205 -8.84 -3.66 9.82
C TYR A 205 -9.12 -3.20 8.39
N ARG A 206 -8.77 -4.00 7.38
CA ARG A 206 -9.02 -3.66 5.98
C ARG A 206 -10.49 -3.78 5.58
N ILE A 207 -11.18 -4.85 5.95
CA ILE A 207 -12.61 -5.04 5.62
C ILE A 207 -13.47 -3.97 6.30
N CYS A 208 -13.24 -3.66 7.57
CA CYS A 208 -13.99 -2.58 8.23
C CYS A 208 -13.72 -1.22 7.56
N ALA A 209 -12.50 -0.95 7.10
CA ALA A 209 -12.15 0.32 6.45
C ALA A 209 -12.93 0.56 5.15
N THR A 210 -13.35 -0.48 4.43
CA THR A 210 -14.20 -0.33 3.23
C THR A 210 -15.66 0.04 3.56
N GLY A 211 -16.05 -0.01 4.84
CA GLY A 211 -17.43 0.21 5.26
C GLY A 211 -18.31 -1.04 5.22
N HIS A 212 -17.71 -2.24 5.20
CA HIS A 212 -18.46 -3.49 5.27
C HIS A 212 -19.37 -3.52 6.51
N ALA A 213 -20.69 -3.55 6.28
CA ALA A 213 -21.70 -3.25 7.29
C ALA A 213 -21.63 -4.19 8.51
N GLU A 214 -21.44 -5.49 8.30
CA GLU A 214 -21.31 -6.45 9.41
C GLU A 214 -20.04 -6.21 10.23
N CYS A 215 -18.94 -5.77 9.59
CA CYS A 215 -17.68 -5.47 10.28
C CYS A 215 -17.86 -4.24 11.18
N VAL A 216 -18.44 -3.17 10.64
CA VAL A 216 -18.74 -1.94 11.40
C VAL A 216 -19.69 -2.24 12.56
N LYS A 217 -20.76 -3.01 12.31
CA LYS A 217 -21.74 -3.41 13.33
C LYS A 217 -21.09 -4.23 14.46
N MET A 218 -20.11 -5.07 14.14
CA MET A 218 -19.39 -5.88 15.12
C MET A 218 -18.49 -5.03 16.03
N PHE A 219 -17.74 -4.07 15.47
CA PHE A 219 -16.73 -3.33 16.23
C PHE A 219 -17.23 -2.03 16.87
N ARG A 220 -18.34 -1.46 16.39
CA ARG A 220 -18.90 -0.23 16.97
C ARG A 220 -19.22 -0.34 18.47
N PRO A 221 -19.87 -1.41 18.97
CA PRO A 221 -20.15 -1.55 20.40
C PRO A 221 -18.90 -1.54 21.30
N TYR A 222 -17.78 -2.10 20.82
CA TYR A 222 -16.51 -2.06 21.56
C TYR A 222 -15.98 -0.64 21.71
N PHE A 223 -16.16 0.21 20.71
CA PHE A 223 -15.77 1.62 20.77
C PHE A 223 -16.66 2.41 21.72
N ASP A 224 -17.98 2.16 21.67
CA ASP A 224 -18.94 2.81 22.57
C ASP A 224 -18.67 2.45 24.04
N GLU A 225 -18.41 1.18 24.34
CA GLU A 225 -18.02 0.73 25.68
C GLU A 225 -16.69 1.34 26.14
N LEU A 226 -15.70 1.43 25.25
CA LEU A 226 -14.40 2.06 25.54
C LEU A 226 -14.56 3.53 25.94
N ARG A 227 -15.41 4.28 25.23
CA ARG A 227 -15.69 5.69 25.55
C ARG A 227 -16.24 5.84 26.96
N VAL A 228 -17.15 4.94 27.35
CA VAL A 228 -17.74 4.93 28.69
C VAL A 228 -16.70 4.52 29.74
N SER A 229 -15.94 3.46 29.49
CA SER A 229 -14.99 2.92 30.48
C SER A 229 -13.79 3.84 30.73
N CYS A 230 -13.27 4.47 29.68
CA CYS A 230 -12.11 5.36 29.77
C CYS A 230 -12.48 6.80 30.05
N GLY A 231 -13.60 7.32 29.52
CA GLY A 231 -14.02 8.70 29.77
C GLY A 231 -12.91 9.70 29.45
N ILE A 232 -12.27 10.26 30.47
CA ILE A 232 -11.15 11.23 30.37
C ILE A 232 -9.75 10.62 30.61
N LYS A 233 -9.65 9.33 30.94
CA LYS A 233 -8.39 8.62 31.21
C LYS A 233 -7.66 8.28 29.91
N LYS A 234 -6.35 8.04 29.98
CA LYS A 234 -5.52 7.68 28.81
C LYS A 234 -5.89 6.26 28.33
N LEU A 235 -5.75 5.99 27.04
CA LEU A 235 -6.09 4.66 26.50
C LEU A 235 -5.01 3.60 26.78
N SER A 236 -3.83 4.03 27.21
CA SER A 236 -2.81 3.16 27.81
C SER A 236 -3.13 2.71 29.25
N ASP A 237 -4.10 3.34 29.93
CA ASP A 237 -4.47 2.99 31.30
C ASP A 237 -5.36 1.72 31.37
N PHE A 238 -5.52 1.19 32.59
CA PHE A 238 -6.37 0.03 32.90
C PHE A 238 -7.87 0.20 32.58
N CYS A 239 -8.31 1.41 32.24
CA CYS A 239 -9.69 1.63 31.78
C CYS A 239 -9.97 0.94 30.44
N ASN A 240 -8.92 0.77 29.62
CA ASN A 240 -9.01 0.18 28.31
C ASN A 240 -8.82 -1.33 28.40
N ARG A 241 -9.95 -2.04 28.48
CA ARG A 241 -9.98 -3.50 28.60
C ARG A 241 -9.86 -4.21 27.25
N LEU A 242 -9.70 -3.49 26.14
CA LEU A 242 -9.48 -4.10 24.83
C LEU A 242 -8.08 -4.68 24.76
N ASP A 243 -7.99 -5.93 24.32
CA ASP A 243 -6.72 -6.53 23.93
C ASP A 243 -6.05 -5.67 22.85
N PRO A 244 -4.71 -5.48 22.89
CA PRO A 244 -4.00 -4.66 21.92
C PRO A 244 -4.29 -4.98 20.45
N SER A 245 -4.57 -6.25 20.11
CA SER A 245 -4.92 -6.71 18.76
C SER A 245 -6.25 -6.17 18.24
N MET A 246 -7.16 -5.75 19.12
CA MET A 246 -8.48 -5.22 18.74
C MET A 246 -8.49 -3.71 18.59
N ARG A 247 -7.59 -3.01 19.29
CA ARG A 247 -7.62 -1.55 19.43
C ARG A 247 -7.53 -0.83 18.08
N SER A 248 -6.68 -1.30 17.17
CA SER A 248 -6.50 -0.70 15.85
C SER A 248 -7.81 -0.65 15.05
N VAL A 249 -8.57 -1.76 15.05
CA VAL A 249 -9.85 -1.88 14.35
C VAL A 249 -10.93 -1.06 15.05
N VAL A 250 -11.03 -1.19 16.37
CA VAL A 250 -12.05 -0.49 17.17
C VAL A 250 -11.91 1.03 17.06
N TYR A 251 -10.69 1.56 17.16
CA TYR A 251 -10.46 3.01 17.05
C TYR A 251 -10.74 3.51 15.64
N MET A 252 -10.31 2.76 14.63
CA MET A 252 -10.56 3.11 13.24
C MET A 252 -12.06 3.16 12.95
N VAL A 253 -12.84 2.17 13.41
CA VAL A 253 -14.29 2.15 13.24
C VAL A 253 -14.95 3.34 13.93
N GLY A 254 -14.54 3.66 15.16
CA GLY A 254 -15.04 4.83 15.90
C GLY A 254 -14.72 6.16 15.21
N SER A 255 -13.54 6.28 14.60
CA SER A 255 -13.12 7.49 13.89
C SER A 255 -13.77 7.63 12.50
N ARG A 256 -13.82 6.56 11.70
CA ARG A 256 -14.32 6.57 10.32
C ARG A 256 -15.83 6.68 10.22
N PHE A 257 -16.53 5.90 11.05
CA PHE A 257 -17.99 5.74 11.02
C PHE A 257 -18.69 6.33 12.24
N GLY A 258 -17.95 7.12 13.04
CA GLY A 258 -18.50 7.85 14.18
C GLY A 258 -18.83 9.29 13.87
N ASN A 259 -19.17 10.02 14.94
CA ASN A 259 -19.51 11.44 14.88
C ASN A 259 -18.35 12.33 15.37
N TYR A 260 -18.58 13.64 15.41
CA TYR A 260 -17.59 14.60 15.90
C TYR A 260 -17.13 14.32 17.35
N SER A 261 -18.02 13.87 18.23
CA SER A 261 -17.66 13.51 19.61
C SER A 261 -16.75 12.28 19.66
N ASP A 262 -16.96 11.31 18.75
CA ASP A 262 -16.07 10.15 18.56
C ASP A 262 -14.66 10.55 18.18
N PHE A 263 -14.56 11.45 17.21
CA PHE A 263 -13.28 12.03 16.81
C PHE A 263 -12.61 12.78 17.96
N GLU A 264 -13.32 13.66 18.67
CA GLU A 264 -12.75 14.47 19.74
C GLU A 264 -12.28 13.62 20.94
N PHE A 265 -12.95 12.51 21.24
CA PHE A 265 -12.49 11.55 22.25
C PHE A 265 -11.12 10.97 21.90
N LEU A 266 -10.94 10.49 20.66
CA LEU A 266 -9.66 9.97 20.19
C LEU A 266 -8.60 11.08 20.05
N ARG A 267 -8.98 12.28 19.57
CA ARG A 267 -8.06 13.42 19.42
C ARG A 267 -7.47 13.83 20.75
N ARG A 268 -8.31 13.99 21.79
CA ARG A 268 -7.82 14.31 23.13
C ARG A 268 -6.87 13.24 23.65
N ASN A 269 -7.24 11.97 23.49
CA ASN A 269 -6.36 10.86 23.89
C ASN A 269 -5.02 10.92 23.15
N PHE A 270 -4.99 11.17 21.83
CA PHE A 270 -3.75 11.33 21.07
C PHE A 270 -2.84 12.47 21.60
N GLU A 271 -3.43 13.56 22.07
CA GLU A 271 -2.70 14.70 22.61
C GLU A 271 -2.15 14.44 24.01
N THR A 272 -2.85 13.66 24.84
CA THR A 272 -2.47 13.35 26.22
C THR A 272 -1.68 12.06 26.39
N GLU A 273 -1.74 11.14 25.41
CA GLU A 273 -1.10 9.83 25.49
C GLU A 273 0.43 9.95 25.48
N GLU A 274 1.08 9.23 26.39
CA GLU A 274 2.54 9.23 26.54
C GLU A 274 3.15 7.96 25.95
N TYR A 275 2.43 6.85 26.00
CA TYR A 275 2.89 5.59 25.44
C TYR A 275 2.83 5.65 23.91
N GLN A 276 4.00 5.77 23.28
CA GLN A 276 4.11 6.09 21.85
C GLN A 276 3.39 5.10 20.93
N ILE A 277 3.42 3.80 21.25
CA ILE A 277 2.74 2.77 20.45
C ILE A 277 1.21 2.99 20.45
N GLU A 278 0.63 3.30 21.61
CA GLU A 278 -0.81 3.60 21.71
C GLU A 278 -1.13 4.94 21.05
N ARG A 279 -0.29 5.95 21.25
CA ARG A 279 -0.43 7.25 20.61
C ARG A 279 -0.45 7.16 19.08
N ASP A 280 0.47 6.38 18.50
CA ASP A 280 0.54 6.15 17.06
C ASP A 280 -0.67 5.35 16.55
N ARG A 281 -1.16 4.38 17.34
CA ARG A 281 -2.39 3.65 17.02
C ARG A 281 -3.60 4.58 16.95
N ILE A 282 -3.74 5.48 17.93
CA ILE A 282 -4.81 6.49 17.95
C ILE A 282 -4.69 7.43 16.75
N PHE A 283 -3.49 7.94 16.48
CA PHE A 283 -3.24 8.80 15.33
C PHE A 283 -3.64 8.12 14.01
N LYS A 284 -3.21 6.87 13.81
CA LYS A 284 -3.55 6.08 12.63
C LYS A 284 -5.05 5.88 12.46
N ALA A 285 -5.82 5.82 13.54
CA ALA A 285 -7.28 5.75 13.52
C ALA A 285 -7.94 7.11 13.20
N LEU A 286 -7.46 8.20 13.82
CA LEU A 286 -7.93 9.56 13.52
C LEU A 286 -7.81 9.91 12.03
N ALA A 287 -6.78 9.40 11.37
CA ALA A 287 -6.58 9.56 9.94
C ALA A 287 -7.66 8.91 9.05
N PHE A 288 -8.59 8.11 9.58
CA PHE A 288 -9.73 7.61 8.80
C PHE A 288 -11.00 8.47 8.89
N SER A 289 -10.98 9.54 9.69
CA SER A 289 -12.16 10.41 9.83
C SER A 289 -12.58 11.00 8.48
N THR A 290 -13.88 10.94 8.19
CA THR A 290 -14.46 11.51 6.97
C THR A 290 -14.82 13.00 7.13
N ASN A 291 -14.71 13.56 8.34
CA ASN A 291 -14.99 14.96 8.60
C ASN A 291 -13.81 15.86 8.19
N HIS A 292 -14.01 16.69 7.16
CA HIS A 292 -12.94 17.52 6.60
C HIS A 292 -12.36 18.51 7.62
N THR A 293 -13.21 19.15 8.43
CA THR A 293 -12.78 20.12 9.45
C THR A 293 -11.89 19.45 10.51
N SER A 294 -12.27 18.24 10.95
CA SER A 294 -11.51 17.43 11.88
C SER A 294 -10.12 17.05 11.34
N ILE A 295 -10.05 16.60 10.08
CA ILE A 295 -8.77 16.24 9.43
C ILE A 295 -7.87 17.48 9.26
N VAL A 296 -8.41 18.60 8.77
CA VAL A 296 -7.64 19.86 8.63
C VAL A 296 -7.14 20.36 9.99
N ARG A 297 -7.98 20.31 11.03
CA ARG A 297 -7.59 20.70 12.39
C ARG A 297 -6.41 19.85 12.89
N LEU A 298 -6.47 18.54 12.68
CA LEU A 298 -5.42 17.63 13.12
C LEU A 298 -4.12 17.79 12.30
N ALA A 299 -4.23 18.05 10.99
CA ALA A 299 -3.07 18.40 10.15
C ALA A 299 -2.39 19.69 10.63
N LYS A 300 -3.16 20.75 10.92
CA LYS A 300 -2.64 21.99 11.51
C LYS A 300 -1.93 21.76 12.83
N TYR A 301 -2.53 20.96 13.72
CA TYR A 301 -1.90 20.58 14.98
C TYR A 301 -0.55 19.90 14.74
N VAL A 302 -0.50 18.86 13.89
CA VAL A 302 0.74 18.14 13.55
C VAL A 302 1.83 19.05 12.97
N LEU A 303 1.46 20.04 12.16
CA LEU A 303 2.41 21.01 11.59
C LEU A 303 2.87 22.06 12.61
N SER A 304 2.01 22.42 13.57
CA SER A 304 2.29 23.46 14.58
C SER A 304 3.12 22.98 15.76
N VAL A 305 3.04 21.70 16.11
CA VAL A 305 3.78 21.13 17.25
C VAL A 305 5.25 21.07 16.86
N LYS A 306 5.97 22.16 17.15
CA LYS A 306 7.39 22.33 16.83
C LYS A 306 8.30 21.40 17.63
N GLU A 307 7.83 20.83 18.75
CA GLU A 307 8.67 20.04 19.65
C GLU A 307 7.90 18.87 20.28
N ARG A 308 8.21 17.65 19.82
CA ARG A 308 8.23 16.36 20.53
C ARG A 308 8.77 15.33 19.52
N ASP A 309 10.07 15.38 19.24
CA ASP A 309 10.92 14.35 18.59
C ASP A 309 10.35 13.53 17.41
N THR A 310 9.29 13.99 16.74
CA THR A 310 8.62 13.24 15.69
C THR A 310 8.51 14.10 14.45
N ASP A 311 9.20 13.64 13.42
CA ASP A 311 9.01 14.08 12.04
C ASP A 311 7.50 14.12 11.72
N PHE A 312 6.99 15.28 11.28
CA PHE A 312 5.59 15.43 10.90
C PHE A 312 5.26 14.69 9.59
N ARG A 313 6.28 14.40 8.76
CA ARG A 313 6.11 13.86 7.41
C ARG A 313 5.40 12.50 7.39
N PRO A 314 5.78 11.48 8.21
CA PRO A 314 5.04 10.22 8.29
C PRO A 314 3.55 10.40 8.64
N LYS A 315 3.24 11.31 9.56
CA LYS A 315 1.87 11.58 10.01
C LYS A 315 1.02 12.20 8.92
N ILE A 316 1.53 13.23 8.26
CA ILE A 316 0.88 13.85 7.11
C ILE A 316 0.75 12.87 5.94
N TYR A 317 1.80 12.07 5.66
CA TYR A 317 1.75 11.03 4.63
C TYR A 317 0.62 10.02 4.90
N ASP A 318 0.46 9.59 6.16
CA ASP A 318 -0.65 8.73 6.56
C ASP A 318 -2.02 9.39 6.35
N PHE A 319 -2.17 10.70 6.58
CA PHE A 319 -3.41 11.40 6.27
C PHE A 319 -3.71 11.42 4.79
N THR A 320 -2.74 11.81 3.95
CA THR A 320 -2.93 11.85 2.50
C THR A 320 -3.33 10.47 1.98
N ARG A 321 -2.64 9.43 2.45
CA ARG A 321 -2.89 8.03 2.08
C ARG A 321 -4.27 7.52 2.52
N LYS A 322 -4.75 7.88 3.70
CA LYS A 322 -6.04 7.38 4.25
C LYS A 322 -7.26 8.23 3.89
N ASN A 323 -7.04 9.49 3.48
CA ASN A 323 -8.08 10.43 3.02
C ASN A 323 -8.00 10.69 1.52
N TYR A 324 -7.41 9.76 0.78
CA TYR A 324 -7.20 9.89 -0.66
C TYR A 324 -8.53 10.08 -1.42
N GLU A 325 -9.62 9.46 -0.94
CA GLU A 325 -10.97 9.52 -1.51
C GLU A 325 -11.60 10.91 -1.49
N ASN A 326 -11.31 11.72 -0.46
CA ASN A 326 -11.97 13.02 -0.26
C ASN A 326 -11.08 14.23 -0.61
N GLY A 327 -9.79 14.01 -0.88
CA GLY A 327 -8.85 15.04 -1.32
C GLY A 327 -8.58 16.15 -0.29
N VAL A 328 -9.02 16.00 0.96
CA VAL A 328 -9.02 17.10 1.95
C VAL A 328 -7.62 17.66 2.22
N ILE A 329 -6.62 16.78 2.36
CA ILE A 329 -5.22 17.19 2.61
C ILE A 329 -4.60 17.83 1.38
N SER A 330 -4.88 17.29 0.19
CA SER A 330 -4.41 17.85 -1.08
C SER A 330 -4.94 19.28 -1.27
N ASN A 331 -6.23 19.49 -1.05
CA ASN A 331 -6.86 20.81 -1.14
C ASN A 331 -6.30 21.78 -0.08
N TYR A 332 -6.17 21.32 1.17
CA TYR A 332 -5.57 22.13 2.25
C TYR A 332 -4.17 22.63 1.87
N PHE A 333 -3.31 21.75 1.33
CA PHE A 333 -1.97 22.14 0.88
C PHE A 333 -1.97 23.06 -0.34
N HIS A 334 -2.90 22.88 -1.27
CA HIS A 334 -3.04 23.77 -2.41
C HIS A 334 -3.44 25.19 -1.99
N GLU A 335 -4.46 25.30 -1.13
CA GLU A 335 -5.04 26.57 -0.71
C GLU A 335 -4.13 27.36 0.24
N ASN A 336 -3.41 26.66 1.11
CA ASN A 336 -2.62 27.26 2.20
C ASN A 336 -1.10 27.18 1.94
N PHE A 337 -0.70 26.95 0.69
CA PHE A 337 0.71 26.69 0.35
C PHE A 337 1.66 27.79 0.82
N ASN A 338 1.28 29.06 0.74
CA ASN A 338 2.12 30.18 1.15
C ASN A 338 2.50 30.10 2.64
N GLU A 339 1.51 29.91 3.52
CA GLU A 339 1.73 29.80 4.97
C GLU A 339 2.61 28.59 5.30
N ILE A 340 2.32 27.45 4.66
CA ILE A 340 3.09 26.21 4.85
C ILE A 340 4.52 26.39 4.35
N PHE A 341 4.71 27.06 3.23
CA PHE A 341 6.02 27.34 2.65
C PHE A 341 6.85 28.22 3.56
N GLU A 342 6.29 29.30 4.13
CA GLU A 342 7.02 30.16 5.04
C GLU A 342 7.42 29.44 6.34
N ASN A 343 6.52 28.61 6.88
CA ASN A 343 6.77 27.85 8.11
C ASN A 343 7.70 26.64 7.91
N HIS A 344 7.77 26.08 6.70
CA HIS A 344 8.47 24.81 6.41
C HIS A 344 9.23 24.81 5.08
N ARG A 345 9.90 25.92 4.74
CA ARG A 345 10.55 26.17 3.43
C ARG A 345 11.39 25.01 2.89
N LYS A 346 12.16 24.34 3.76
CA LYS A 346 13.00 23.17 3.41
C LYS A 346 12.20 22.00 2.79
N TYR A 347 10.92 21.89 3.12
CA TYR A 347 10.05 20.78 2.74
C TYR A 347 9.05 21.14 1.64
N ALA A 348 9.18 22.30 0.98
CA ALA A 348 8.26 22.77 -0.05
C ALA A 348 7.99 21.72 -1.15
N GLY A 349 9.05 21.10 -1.69
CA GLY A 349 8.92 20.04 -2.69
C GLY A 349 8.18 18.80 -2.18
N TRP A 350 8.30 18.49 -0.89
CA TRP A 350 7.60 17.37 -0.26
C TRP A 350 6.11 17.69 -0.05
N PHE A 351 5.76 18.90 0.40
CA PHE A 351 4.35 19.32 0.49
C PHE A 351 3.67 19.34 -0.88
N MET A 352 4.37 19.83 -1.91
CA MET A 352 3.88 19.75 -3.28
C MET A 352 3.65 18.29 -3.71
N GLN A 353 4.52 17.35 -3.34
CA GLN A 353 4.31 15.92 -3.61
C GLN A 353 3.02 15.40 -2.94
N GLN A 354 2.77 15.77 -1.69
CA GLN A 354 1.53 15.40 -0.99
C GLN A 354 0.30 16.05 -1.64
N MET A 355 0.41 17.32 -2.05
CA MET A 355 -0.65 18.05 -2.74
C MET A 355 -1.04 17.35 -4.05
N VAL A 356 -0.07 16.96 -4.88
CA VAL A 356 -0.36 16.39 -6.21
C VAL A 356 -0.55 14.87 -6.21
N GLN A 357 -0.50 14.21 -5.07
CA GLN A 357 -0.57 12.73 -5.00
C GLN A 357 -1.83 12.18 -5.69
N MET A 358 -2.95 12.89 -5.60
CA MET A 358 -4.23 12.48 -6.17
C MET A 358 -4.57 13.12 -7.52
N TYR A 359 -3.63 13.89 -8.09
CA TYR A 359 -3.84 14.57 -9.36
C TYR A 359 -3.61 13.58 -10.50
N VAL A 360 -4.65 13.37 -11.32
CA VAL A 360 -4.71 12.32 -12.35
C VAL A 360 -5.56 12.75 -13.55
N THR A 361 -5.77 14.05 -13.75
CA THR A 361 -6.54 14.58 -14.89
C THR A 361 -5.85 15.79 -15.52
N LEU A 362 -6.17 16.09 -16.78
CA LEU A 362 -5.66 17.30 -17.46
C LEU A 362 -6.11 18.59 -16.76
N GLU A 363 -7.27 18.56 -16.08
CA GLU A 363 -7.72 19.68 -15.25
C GLU A 363 -6.80 19.90 -14.05
N ASP A 364 -6.28 18.83 -13.45
CA ASP A 364 -5.31 18.96 -12.37
C ASP A 364 -3.95 19.51 -12.84
N VAL A 365 -3.57 19.24 -14.10
CA VAL A 365 -2.40 19.87 -14.71
C VAL A 365 -2.60 21.38 -14.85
N LYS A 366 -3.78 21.82 -15.30
CA LYS A 366 -4.14 23.26 -15.37
C LYS A 366 -4.14 23.92 -14.00
N LYS A 367 -4.60 23.24 -12.95
CA LYS A 367 -4.50 23.73 -11.56
C LYS A 367 -3.05 24.03 -11.17
N LEU A 368 -2.09 23.22 -11.65
CA LEU A 368 -0.67 23.46 -11.41
C LEU A 368 -0.12 24.65 -12.20
N ASP A 369 -0.64 24.95 -13.39
CA ASP A 369 -0.27 26.18 -14.13
C ASP A 369 -0.66 27.44 -13.35
N LEU A 370 -1.88 27.45 -12.80
CA LEU A 370 -2.37 28.53 -11.95
C LEU A 370 -1.57 28.63 -10.64
N PHE A 371 -1.29 27.49 -10.01
CA PHE A 371 -0.47 27.40 -8.81
C PHE A 371 0.94 27.98 -9.05
N GLU A 372 1.57 27.64 -10.17
CA GLU A 372 2.89 28.15 -10.52
C GLU A 372 2.87 29.67 -10.73
N THR A 373 1.86 30.19 -11.42
CA THR A 373 1.71 31.64 -11.64
C THR A 373 1.62 32.38 -10.32
N LYS A 374 0.86 31.83 -9.36
CA LYS A 374 0.67 32.41 -8.02
C LYS A 374 1.93 32.33 -7.15
N TYR A 375 2.71 31.25 -7.23
CA TYR A 375 3.76 30.95 -6.26
C TYR A 375 5.19 30.93 -6.83
N ARG A 376 5.39 31.20 -8.13
CA ARG A 376 6.75 31.20 -8.76
C ARG A 376 7.74 32.13 -8.08
N SER A 377 7.27 33.25 -7.50
CA SER A 377 8.13 34.24 -6.84
C SER A 377 8.63 33.78 -5.48
N LEU A 378 8.02 32.77 -4.87
CA LEU A 378 8.42 32.27 -3.55
C LEU A 378 9.78 31.54 -3.57
N SER A 379 10.16 30.96 -4.72
CA SER A 379 11.41 30.21 -4.83
C SER A 379 11.90 30.13 -6.29
N PRO A 380 13.21 30.33 -6.55
CA PRO A 380 13.76 30.23 -7.91
C PRO A 380 13.67 28.82 -8.50
N VAL A 381 13.52 27.78 -7.67
CA VAL A 381 13.38 26.38 -8.13
C VAL A 381 11.92 25.95 -8.31
N MET A 382 10.95 26.83 -8.03
CA MET A 382 9.51 26.50 -8.07
C MET A 382 9.10 25.94 -9.43
N SER A 383 9.44 26.63 -10.53
CA SER A 383 9.10 26.19 -11.88
C SER A 383 9.68 24.82 -12.24
N LYS A 384 10.91 24.52 -11.79
CA LYS A 384 11.52 23.20 -12.01
C LYS A 384 10.75 22.10 -11.26
N ILE A 385 10.33 22.38 -10.03
CA ILE A 385 9.56 21.43 -9.21
C ILE A 385 8.17 21.20 -9.82
N VAL A 386 7.48 22.28 -10.20
CA VAL A 386 6.16 22.19 -10.83
C VAL A 386 6.23 21.44 -12.15
N ALA A 387 7.20 21.74 -13.02
CA ALA A 387 7.40 21.03 -14.29
C ALA A 387 7.57 19.52 -14.07
N ARG A 388 8.38 19.11 -13.08
CA ARG A 388 8.53 17.70 -12.71
C ARG A 388 7.19 17.06 -12.33
N PHE A 389 6.39 17.72 -11.50
CA PHE A 389 5.09 17.18 -11.07
C PHE A 389 4.05 17.17 -12.18
N LYS A 390 4.05 18.14 -13.10
CA LYS A 390 3.22 18.10 -14.32
C LYS A 390 3.56 16.87 -15.15
N SER A 391 4.85 16.60 -15.39
CA SER A 391 5.28 15.38 -16.11
C SER A 391 4.85 14.10 -15.39
N GLU A 392 4.94 14.06 -14.05
CA GLU A 392 4.49 12.92 -13.25
C GLU A 392 2.97 12.68 -13.37
N ILE A 393 2.16 13.75 -13.29
CA ILE A 393 0.69 13.65 -13.45
C ILE A 393 0.33 13.17 -14.86
N LEU A 394 0.99 13.71 -15.89
CA LEU A 394 0.77 13.27 -17.29
C LEU A 394 1.09 11.78 -17.47
N ARG A 395 2.17 11.28 -16.86
CA ARG A 395 2.47 9.84 -16.86
C ARG A 395 1.41 9.02 -16.15
N ARG A 396 0.88 9.49 -15.01
CA ARG A 396 -0.22 8.81 -14.32
C ARG A 396 -1.48 8.75 -15.18
N ILE A 397 -1.82 9.83 -15.90
CA ILE A 397 -2.94 9.85 -16.85
C ILE A 397 -2.74 8.76 -17.91
N GLN A 398 -1.58 8.74 -18.58
CA GLN A 398 -1.26 7.74 -19.60
C GLN A 398 -1.30 6.30 -19.04
N TRP A 399 -0.82 6.12 -17.82
CA TRP A 399 -0.85 4.83 -17.14
C TRP A 399 -2.29 4.37 -16.88
N ILE A 400 -3.15 5.26 -16.40
CA ILE A 400 -4.58 4.97 -16.15
C ILE A 400 -5.26 4.60 -17.47
N ASP A 401 -5.07 5.39 -18.52
CA ASP A 401 -5.64 5.14 -19.85
C ASP A 401 -5.21 3.79 -20.42
N ARG A 402 -3.98 3.34 -20.11
CA ARG A 402 -3.43 2.08 -20.61
C ARG A 402 -3.93 0.85 -19.85
N TYR A 403 -4.05 0.92 -18.52
CA TYR A 403 -4.21 -0.28 -17.69
C TYR A 403 -5.52 -0.36 -16.90
N ALA A 404 -6.20 0.76 -16.64
CA ALA A 404 -7.34 0.77 -15.72
C ALA A 404 -8.50 -0.13 -16.22
N ASP A 405 -8.85 -0.05 -17.50
CA ASP A 405 -9.97 -0.81 -18.04
C ASP A 405 -9.76 -2.32 -17.97
N ASP A 406 -8.55 -2.81 -18.24
CA ASP A 406 -8.21 -4.24 -18.12
C ASP A 406 -8.25 -4.73 -16.68
N ILE A 407 -7.72 -3.93 -15.74
CA ILE A 407 -7.82 -4.21 -14.30
C ILE A 407 -9.29 -4.33 -13.91
N PHE A 408 -10.11 -3.33 -14.23
CA PHE A 408 -11.52 -3.33 -13.83
C PHE A 408 -12.35 -4.40 -14.55
N LYS A 409 -11.98 -4.78 -15.78
CA LYS A 409 -12.57 -5.92 -16.48
C LYS A 409 -12.31 -7.21 -15.72
N PHE A 410 -11.10 -7.44 -15.24
CA PHE A 410 -10.79 -8.60 -14.40
C PHE A 410 -11.59 -8.57 -13.09
N LEU A 411 -11.54 -7.46 -12.33
CA LEU A 411 -12.21 -7.35 -11.03
C LEU A 411 -13.72 -7.59 -11.14
N ALA A 412 -14.36 -7.14 -12.22
CA ALA A 412 -15.78 -7.36 -12.47
C ALA A 412 -16.17 -8.84 -12.57
N THR A 413 -15.26 -9.73 -12.99
CA THR A 413 -15.53 -11.18 -13.09
C THR A 413 -15.60 -11.89 -11.74
N LYS A 414 -15.13 -11.26 -10.66
CA LYS A 414 -15.00 -11.85 -9.32
C LYS A 414 -15.98 -11.29 -8.31
N CYS A 415 -16.63 -10.17 -8.64
CA CYS A 415 -17.46 -9.41 -7.71
C CYS A 415 -18.97 -9.49 -8.03
N VAL A 416 -19.43 -10.65 -8.53
CA VAL A 416 -20.85 -10.93 -8.85
C VAL A 416 -21.58 -11.45 -7.62
#